data_AF-A0A8S7RID4-F1
#
_entry.id   AF-A0A8S7RID4-F1
#
_cell.length_a   1.000
_cell.length_b   1.000
_cell.length_c   1.000
_cell.angle_alpha   90.00
_cell.angle_beta   90.00
_cell.angle_gamma   90.00
#
_symmetry.space_group_name_H-M   'P 1'
#
loop_
_entity.id
_entity.type
_entity.pdbx_description
1 polymer ?
#
loop_
_entity_poly.entity_id
_entity_poly.type
_entity_poly.pdbx_seq_one_letter_code
_entity_poly.pdbx_strand_id
1 'polypeptide(L)'
;MMIDEHSIDIDNRKANNLLYLFMVIGVIPLLCILAVYYTNPDNLFLHTIATSTENIPSITSAYNPLMTKVMDIYCKTAPFLALILFILTFKTRKP
;
A
#
# COMPACT_ATOMS: atom_id res chain seq x y z
N MET A 1 35.99 6.30 17.99
CA MET A 1 34.59 6.75 18.09
C MET A 1 33.77 5.53 18.47
N MET A 2 33.38 5.41 19.74
CA MET A 2 32.64 4.26 20.24
C MET A 2 31.17 4.48 19.86
N ILE A 3 30.68 3.69 18.92
CA ILE A 3 29.27 3.75 18.52
C ILE A 3 28.47 3.17 19.69
N ASP A 4 27.55 3.96 20.24
CA ASP A 4 26.71 3.54 21.35
C ASP A 4 25.65 2.56 20.82
N GLU A 5 25.81 1.28 21.16
CA GLU A 5 24.96 0.17 20.76
C GLU A 5 23.48 0.40 21.16
N HIS A 6 23.25 1.08 22.28
CA HIS A 6 21.90 1.46 22.72
C HIS A 6 21.24 2.48 21.77
N SER A 7 22.04 3.39 21.20
CA SER A 7 21.54 4.35 20.20
C SER A 7 21.17 3.70 18.87
N ILE A 8 21.88 2.63 18.48
CA ILE A 8 21.56 1.85 17.27
C ILE A 8 20.23 1.12 17.46
N ASP A 9 20.02 0.48 18.61
CA ASP A 9 18.80 -0.27 18.91
C ASP A 9 17.54 0.60 18.82
N ILE A 10 17.59 1.81 19.40
CA ILE A 10 16.48 2.79 19.34
C ILE A 10 16.12 3.16 17.90
N ASP A 11 17.11 3.43 17.06
CA ASP A 11 16.87 3.85 15.68
C ASP A 11 16.35 2.68 14.82
N ASN A 12 16.86 1.48 15.03
CA ASN A 12 16.34 0.27 14.38
C ASN A 12 14.92 -0.06 14.83
N ARG A 13 14.58 0.14 16.11
CA ARG A 13 13.21 0.00 16.60
C ARG A 13 12.25 0.98 15.94
N LYS A 14 12.67 2.25 15.73
CA LYS A 14 11.87 3.24 14.99
C LYS A 14 11.67 2.82 13.54
N ALA A 15 12.71 2.33 12.87
CA ALA A 15 12.62 1.80 11.51
C ALA A 15 11.61 0.63 11.42
N ASN A 16 11.63 -0.30 12.38
CA ASN A 16 10.66 -1.39 12.44
C ASN A 16 9.23 -0.90 12.68
N ASN A 17 9.02 0.06 13.58
CA ASN A 17 7.69 0.64 13.79
C ASN A 17 7.15 1.31 12.52
N LEU A 18 8.02 1.98 11.76
CA LEU A 18 7.66 2.55 10.47
C LEU A 18 7.27 1.46 9.46
N LEU A 19 8.02 0.36 9.41
CA LEU A 19 7.68 -0.80 8.55
C LEU A 19 6.31 -1.38 8.90
N TYR A 20 6.01 -1.57 10.19
CA TYR A 20 4.69 -2.04 10.63
C TYR A 20 3.56 -1.08 10.26
N LEU A 21 3.79 0.23 10.41
CA LEU A 21 2.82 1.25 10.01
C LEU A 21 2.53 1.20 8.51
N PHE A 22 3.57 1.10 7.67
CA PHE A 22 3.39 1.00 6.22
C PHE A 22 2.71 -0.30 5.79
N MET A 23 2.98 -1.41 6.50
CA MET A 23 2.26 -2.67 6.30
C MET A 23 0.75 -2.48 6.54
N VAL A 24 0.37 -1.85 7.65
CA VAL A 24 -1.03 -1.58 7.98
C VAL A 24 -1.67 -0.67 6.93
N ILE A 25 -0.99 0.40 6.51
CA ILE A 25 -1.47 1.30 5.45
C ILE A 25 -1.65 0.57 4.12
N GLY A 26 -0.77 -0.38 3.78
CA GLY A 26 -0.90 -1.17 2.55
C GLY A 26 -2.04 -2.18 2.59
N VAL A 27 -2.32 -2.77 3.75
CA VAL A 27 -3.34 -3.83 3.93
C VAL A 27 -4.75 -3.26 4.08
N ILE A 28 -4.92 -2.11 4.75
CA ILE A 28 -6.24 -1.51 5.00
C ILE A 28 -7.04 -1.30 3.69
N PRO A 29 -6.49 -0.68 2.62
CA PRO A 29 -7.22 -0.48 1.37
C PRO A 29 -7.69 -1.79 0.75
N LEU A 30 -6.85 -2.84 0.79
CA LEU A 30 -7.19 -4.15 0.27
C LEU A 30 -8.38 -4.76 1.04
N LEU A 31 -8.35 -4.70 2.37
CA LEU A 31 -9.45 -5.19 3.22
C LEU A 31 -10.73 -4.37 3.00
N CYS A 32 -10.63 -3.06 2.84
CA CYS A 32 -11.78 -2.21 2.51
C CYS A 32 -12.40 -2.59 1.16
N ILE A 33 -11.58 -2.76 0.11
CA ILE A 33 -12.06 -3.19 -1.21
C ILE A 33 -12.76 -4.56 -1.10
N LEU A 34 -12.16 -5.50 -0.38
CA LEU A 34 -12.72 -6.84 -0.18
C LEU A 34 -14.07 -6.79 0.55
N ALA A 35 -14.17 -6.03 1.65
CA ALA A 35 -15.40 -5.89 2.42
C ALA A 35 -16.53 -5.23 1.62
N VAL A 36 -16.20 -4.18 0.86
CA VAL A 36 -17.16 -3.52 -0.04
C VAL A 36 -17.63 -4.50 -1.12
N TYR A 37 -16.72 -5.22 -1.75
CA TYR A 37 -17.06 -6.20 -2.79
C TYR A 37 -17.97 -7.32 -2.27
N TYR A 38 -17.69 -7.84 -1.07
CA TYR A 38 -18.48 -8.92 -0.48
C TYR A 38 -19.91 -8.48 -0.10
N THR A 39 -20.08 -7.20 0.27
CA THR A 39 -21.40 -6.66 0.61
C THR A 39 -22.19 -6.26 -0.62
N ASN A 40 -21.58 -5.52 -1.55
CA ASN A 40 -22.19 -5.08 -2.81
C ASN A 40 -21.10 -4.95 -3.89
N PRO A 41 -21.02 -5.88 -4.86
CA PRO A 41 -19.98 -5.85 -5.89
C PRO A 41 -20.10 -4.65 -6.85
N ASP A 42 -21.29 -4.10 -7.04
CA ASP A 42 -21.56 -2.90 -7.87
C ASP A 42 -21.61 -1.60 -7.05
N ASN A 43 -20.94 -1.57 -5.89
CA ASN A 43 -20.93 -0.38 -5.04
C ASN A 43 -20.32 0.84 -5.76
N LEU A 44 -20.94 2.01 -5.59
CA LEU A 44 -20.48 3.30 -6.11
C LEU A 44 -19.01 3.59 -5.77
N PHE A 45 -18.52 3.13 -4.61
CA PHE A 45 -17.13 3.28 -4.22
C PHE A 45 -16.16 2.62 -5.22
N LEU A 46 -16.43 1.37 -5.62
CA LEU A 46 -15.58 0.63 -6.57
C LEU A 46 -15.66 1.28 -7.96
N HIS A 47 -16.86 1.71 -8.37
CA HIS A 47 -17.05 2.46 -9.61
C HIS A 47 -16.30 3.78 -9.62
N THR A 48 -16.33 4.53 -8.52
CA THR A 48 -15.62 5.82 -8.41
C THR A 48 -14.11 5.63 -8.57
N ILE A 49 -13.54 4.58 -7.99
CA ILE A 49 -12.12 4.24 -8.19
C ILE A 49 -11.86 3.94 -9.67
N ALA A 50 -12.68 3.09 -10.28
CA ALA A 50 -12.50 2.66 -11.66
C ALA A 50 -12.67 3.79 -12.69
N THR A 51 -13.59 4.74 -12.46
CA THR A 51 -13.82 5.91 -13.31
C THR A 51 -12.75 6.99 -13.09
N SER A 52 -12.36 7.25 -11.84
CA SER A 52 -11.29 8.21 -11.54
C SER A 52 -9.93 7.78 -12.08
N THR A 53 -9.77 6.47 -12.30
CA THR A 53 -8.56 5.86 -12.88
C THR A 53 -8.78 5.40 -14.32
N GLU A 54 -9.79 5.92 -15.01
CA GLU A 54 -10.15 5.49 -16.36
C GLU A 54 -8.99 5.64 -17.35
N ASN A 55 -8.27 6.75 -17.24
CA ASN A 55 -7.11 7.09 -18.07
C ASN A 55 -5.85 6.25 -17.79
N ILE A 56 -5.85 5.46 -16.71
CA ILE A 56 -4.74 4.58 -16.39
C ILE A 56 -4.99 3.24 -17.08
N PRO A 57 -4.08 2.80 -17.97
CA PRO A 57 -4.26 1.52 -18.66
C PRO A 57 -4.25 0.41 -17.63
N SER A 58 -5.30 -0.42 -17.64
CA SER A 58 -5.49 -1.53 -16.70
C SER A 58 -5.69 -2.82 -17.45
N ILE A 59 -5.05 -3.90 -16.99
CA ILE A 59 -5.32 -5.24 -17.52
C ILE A 59 -6.58 -5.74 -16.81
N THR A 60 -7.69 -5.85 -17.53
CA THR A 60 -8.98 -6.26 -16.97
C THR A 60 -9.40 -7.63 -17.49
N SER A 61 -10.08 -8.40 -16.65
CA SER A 61 -10.75 -9.63 -17.09
C SER A 61 -12.12 -9.29 -17.68
N ALA A 62 -12.54 -10.04 -18.71
CA ALA A 62 -13.89 -9.94 -19.26
C ALA A 62 -14.98 -10.41 -18.27
N TYR A 63 -14.62 -11.21 -17.26
CA TYR A 63 -15.57 -11.76 -16.29
C TYR A 63 -16.00 -10.73 -15.23
N ASN A 64 -15.05 -9.94 -14.70
CA ASN A 64 -15.34 -8.87 -13.75
C ASN A 64 -14.37 -7.69 -13.96
N PRO A 65 -14.64 -6.85 -14.97
CA PRO A 65 -13.72 -5.78 -15.36
C PRO A 65 -13.58 -4.71 -14.27
N LEU A 66 -14.63 -4.45 -13.49
CA LEU A 66 -14.61 -3.48 -12.40
C LEU A 66 -13.62 -3.90 -11.30
N MET A 67 -13.76 -5.12 -10.79
CA MET A 67 -12.93 -5.61 -9.70
C MET A 67 -11.48 -5.78 -10.14
N THR A 68 -11.24 -6.33 -11.34
CA THR A 68 -9.87 -6.46 -11.85
C THR A 68 -9.22 -5.10 -12.02
N LYS A 69 -9.95 -4.07 -12.48
CA LYS A 69 -9.42 -2.70 -12.57
C LYS A 69 -9.05 -2.13 -11.21
N VAL A 70 -9.94 -2.23 -10.22
CA VAL A 70 -9.67 -1.74 -8.86
C VAL A 70 -8.42 -2.41 -8.26
N MET A 71 -8.26 -3.72 -8.44
CA MET A 71 -7.10 -4.46 -7.96
C MET A 71 -5.80 -4.12 -8.72
N ASP A 72 -5.88 -3.94 -10.02
CA ASP A 72 -4.74 -3.52 -10.84
C ASP A 72 -4.24 -2.12 -10.44
N ILE A 73 -5.16 -1.19 -10.16
CA ILE A 73 -4.82 0.14 -9.61
C ILE A 73 -4.20 0.02 -8.21
N TYR A 74 -4.78 -0.79 -7.32
CA TYR A 74 -4.20 -1.05 -6.00
C TYR A 74 -2.74 -1.52 -6.13
N CYS A 75 -2.48 -2.53 -6.97
CA CYS A 75 -1.14 -3.03 -7.23
C CYS A 75 -0.20 -1.97 -7.81
N LYS A 76 -0.69 -1.09 -8.69
CA LYS A 76 0.10 0.03 -9.25
C LYS A 76 0.49 1.08 -8.23
N THR A 77 -0.23 1.20 -7.11
CA THR A 77 0.16 2.09 -6.02
C THR A 77 1.26 1.51 -5.12
N ALA A 78 1.46 0.19 -5.12
CA ALA A 78 2.43 -0.49 -4.25
C ALA A 78 3.89 -0.03 -4.45
N PRO A 79 4.41 0.16 -5.68
CA PRO A 79 5.76 0.68 -5.89
C PRO A 79 5.97 2.07 -5.32
N PHE A 80 4.96 2.95 -5.38
CA PHE A 80 5.02 4.30 -4.80
C PHE A 80 5.12 4.22 -3.27
N LEU A 81 4.28 3.38 -2.65
CA LEU A 81 4.32 3.16 -1.21
C LEU A 81 5.67 2.59 -0.77
N ALA A 82 6.21 1.62 -1.52
CA ALA A 82 7.52 1.03 -1.27
C ALA A 82 8.65 2.05 -1.41
N LEU A 83 8.58 2.95 -2.39
CA LEU A 83 9.57 4.02 -2.59
C LEU A 83 9.56 5.01 -1.43
N ILE A 84 8.38 5.42 -0.97
CA ILE A 84 8.24 6.30 0.20
C ILE A 84 8.83 5.62 1.45
N LEU A 85 8.46 4.37 1.69
CA LEU A 85 8.98 3.58 2.81
C LEU A 85 10.50 3.46 2.75
N PHE A 86 11.07 3.22 1.57
CA PHE A 86 12.50 3.13 1.36
C PHE A 86 13.20 4.43 1.74
N ILE A 87 12.74 5.59 1.25
CA ILE A 87 13.33 6.90 1.57
C ILE A 87 13.31 7.17 3.07
N LEU A 88 12.19 6.90 3.74
CA LEU A 88 12.04 7.14 5.18
C LEU A 88 12.89 6.18 6.03
N THR A 89 13.00 4.93 5.60
CA THR A 89 13.76 3.89 6.32
C THR A 89 15.26 4.04 6.10
N PHE A 90 15.69 4.43 4.89
CA PHE A 90 17.10 4.60 4.52
C PHE A 90 17.84 5.57 5.44
N LYS A 91 17.16 6.63 5.88
CA LYS A 91 17.74 7.63 6.79
C LYS A 91 17.73 7.19 8.27
N THR A 92 16.88 6.23 8.62
CA THR A 92 16.60 5.87 10.02
C THR A 92 17.33 4.59 10.43
N ARG A 93 17.54 3.65 9.52
CA ARG A 93 18.19 2.37 9.80
C ARG A 93 19.71 2.53 9.75
N LYS A 94 20.38 2.23 10.86
CA LYS A 94 21.85 2.21 10.94
C LYS A 94 22.37 0.79 10.64
N PRO A 95 23.53 0.65 9.98
CA PRO A 95 24.14 -0.65 9.70
C PRO A 95 24.59 -1.37 10.98
#